data_AF-A0A448ZX62-F1
#
_entry.id   AF-A0A448ZX62-F1
#
_cell.length_a   1.000
_cell.length_b   1.000
_cell.length_c   1.000
_cell.angle_alpha   90.00
_cell.angle_beta   90.00
_cell.angle_gamma   90.00
#
_symmetry.space_group_name_H-M   'P 1'
#
loop_
_entity.id
_entity.type
_entity.pdbx_description
1 polymer ?
#
loop_
_entity_poly.entity_id
_entity_poly.type
_entity_poly.pdbx_seq_one_letter_code
_entity_poly.pdbx_strand_id
1 'polypeptide(L)'
;MYGIVFYLNKQKLIENYGNNYQDAYEEIRNSLRHYGFHWLSNSFYFSQTLNSLSRVFEAIKAIKEFSWFVNSLVTLHVFKMDDLSDFTEYVQNSKQKIKMDEEDFETEIEAGKTKKPNK
;
A
#
# COMPACT_ATOMS: atom_id res chain seq x y z
N MET A 1 7.00 -14.81 -11.43
CA MET A 1 6.74 -13.78 -10.40
C MET A 1 5.34 -13.23 -10.59
N TYR A 2 4.75 -12.63 -9.55
CA TYR A 2 3.47 -11.93 -9.67
C TYR A 2 3.53 -10.53 -9.08
N GLY A 3 2.78 -9.61 -9.71
CA GLY A 3 2.63 -8.23 -9.28
C GLY A 3 1.15 -7.90 -9.07
N ILE A 4 0.84 -7.15 -8.02
CA ILE A 4 -0.50 -6.62 -7.74
C ILE A 4 -0.38 -5.10 -7.74
N VAL A 5 -1.24 -4.45 -8.52
CA VAL A 5 -1.35 -3.00 -8.59
C VAL A 5 -2.80 -2.63 -8.42
N PHE A 6 -3.07 -1.67 -7.54
CA PHE A 6 -4.42 -1.14 -7.39
C PHE A 6 -4.40 0.38 -7.27
N TYR A 7 -5.57 0.98 -7.44
CA TYR A 7 -5.78 2.41 -7.21
C TYR A 7 -7.05 2.59 -6.41
N LEU A 8 -6.97 3.42 -5.35
CA LEU A 8 -8.10 3.77 -4.50
C LEU A 8 -8.47 5.24 -4.71
N ASN A 9 -9.76 5.53 -4.75
CA ASN A 9 -10.26 6.90 -4.74
C ASN A 9 -10.11 7.46 -3.32
N LYS A 10 -9.30 8.52 -3.17
CA LYS A 10 -8.99 9.12 -1.85
C LYS A 10 -10.24 9.61 -1.11
N GLN A 11 -11.18 10.24 -1.81
CA GLN A 11 -12.40 10.75 -1.19
C GLN A 11 -13.28 9.59 -0.68
N LYS A 12 -13.46 8.55 -1.50
CA LYS A 12 -14.19 7.34 -1.08
C LYS A 12 -13.49 6.62 0.07
N LEU A 13 -12.16 6.58 0.08
CA LEU A 13 -11.40 5.99 1.16
C LEU A 13 -11.62 6.73 2.47
N ILE A 14 -11.55 8.05 2.47
CA ILE A 14 -11.85 8.87 3.65
C ILE A 14 -13.31 8.66 4.12
N GLU A 15 -14.27 8.57 3.20
CA GLU A 15 -15.68 8.32 3.51
C GLU A 15 -15.91 6.94 4.16
N ASN A 16 -15.20 5.89 3.72
CA ASN A 16 -15.43 4.51 4.15
C ASN A 16 -14.51 4.04 5.29
N TYR A 17 -13.32 4.62 5.44
CA TYR A 17 -12.32 4.25 6.43
C TYR A 17 -12.19 5.29 7.55
N GLY A 18 -12.31 6.58 7.20
CA GLY A 18 -12.12 7.72 8.10
C GLY A 18 -10.90 8.56 7.75
N ASN A 19 -10.64 9.59 8.55
CA ASN A 19 -9.58 10.57 8.30
C ASN A 19 -8.16 9.98 8.39
N ASN A 20 -7.96 8.86 9.09
CA ASN A 20 -6.67 8.17 9.20
C ASN A 20 -6.48 7.17 8.05
N TYR A 21 -6.82 7.56 6.82
CA TYR A 21 -6.80 6.66 5.67
C TYR A 21 -5.40 6.08 5.35
N GLN A 22 -4.32 6.61 5.93
CA GLN A 22 -2.98 6.04 5.83
C GLN A 22 -2.91 4.63 6.41
N ASP A 23 -3.56 4.40 7.56
CA ASP A 23 -3.59 3.10 8.26
C ASP A 23 -4.21 2.02 7.35
N ALA A 24 -5.11 2.40 6.44
CA ALA A 24 -5.70 1.52 5.45
C ALA A 24 -4.64 0.89 4.51
N TYR A 25 -3.64 1.67 4.08
CA TYR A 25 -2.55 1.14 3.25
C TYR A 25 -1.62 0.23 4.04
N GLU A 26 -1.44 0.47 5.34
CA GLU A 26 -0.70 -0.42 6.23
C GLU A 26 -1.43 -1.76 6.43
N GLU A 27 -2.74 -1.74 6.61
CA GLU A 27 -3.57 -2.95 6.70
C GLU A 27 -3.45 -3.81 5.44
N ILE A 28 -3.53 -3.20 4.25
CA ILE A 28 -3.31 -3.91 2.98
C ILE A 28 -1.89 -4.46 2.91
N ARG A 29 -0.88 -3.66 3.27
CA ARG A 29 0.53 -4.09 3.26
C ARG A 29 0.74 -5.31 4.15
N ASN A 30 0.20 -5.30 5.37
CA ASN A 30 0.32 -6.40 6.31
C ASN A 30 -0.42 -7.65 5.82
N SER A 31 -1.63 -7.48 5.28
CA SER A 31 -2.41 -8.57 4.68
C SER A 31 -1.68 -9.21 3.52
N LEU A 32 -1.22 -8.43 2.54
CA LEU A 32 -0.48 -8.93 1.37
C LEU A 32 0.87 -9.56 1.74
N ARG A 33 1.57 -9.03 2.75
CA ARG A 33 2.82 -9.59 3.25
C ARG A 33 2.64 -11.01 3.79
N HIS A 34 1.51 -11.31 4.43
CA HIS A 34 1.20 -12.66 4.90
C HIS A 34 1.18 -13.69 3.75
N TYR A 35 0.79 -13.27 2.55
CA TYR A 35 0.77 -14.11 1.36
C TYR A 35 2.06 -14.09 0.54
N GLY A 36 3.12 -13.41 1.03
CA GLY A 36 4.43 -13.38 0.38
C GLY A 36 4.57 -12.29 -0.68
N PHE A 37 3.70 -11.27 -0.67
CA PHE A 37 3.87 -10.07 -1.48
C PHE A 37 4.63 -8.99 -0.70
N HIS A 38 5.66 -8.44 -1.34
CA HIS A 38 6.47 -7.37 -0.82
C HIS A 38 6.06 -6.05 -1.48
N TRP A 39 6.04 -4.99 -0.67
CA TRP A 39 5.78 -3.64 -1.16
C TRP A 39 7.00 -3.12 -1.93
N LEU A 40 6.78 -2.56 -3.12
CA LEU A 40 7.82 -1.92 -3.92
C LEU A 40 7.73 -0.40 -3.82
N SER A 41 6.58 0.16 -4.18
CA SER A 41 6.26 1.59 -4.12
C SER A 41 4.76 1.79 -4.23
N ASN A 42 4.21 2.85 -3.61
CA ASN A 42 2.79 3.22 -3.68
C ASN A 42 1.86 2.00 -3.47
N SER A 43 0.97 1.72 -4.40
CA SER A 43 0.06 0.57 -4.38
C SER A 43 0.56 -0.61 -5.22
N PHE A 44 1.88 -0.71 -5.44
CA PHE A 44 2.53 -1.78 -6.18
C PHE A 44 3.19 -2.79 -5.22
N TYR A 45 2.77 -4.04 -5.36
CA TYR A 45 3.28 -5.17 -4.59
C TYR A 45 3.74 -6.27 -5.53
N PHE A 46 4.78 -7.00 -5.15
CA PHE A 46 5.32 -8.08 -5.98
C PHE A 46 5.79 -9.26 -5.14
N SER A 47 5.85 -10.43 -5.75
CA SER A 47 6.44 -11.61 -5.16
C SER A 47 7.38 -12.29 -6.14
N GLN A 48 8.63 -12.49 -5.69
CA GLN A 48 9.67 -13.15 -6.47
C GLN A 48 9.52 -14.68 -6.48
N THR A 49 9.02 -15.25 -5.38
CA THR A 49 9.00 -16.70 -5.15
C THR A 49 7.64 -17.33 -5.43
N LEU A 50 6.56 -16.53 -5.49
CA LEU A 50 5.24 -17.03 -5.86
C LEU A 50 5.19 -17.37 -7.34
N ASN A 51 5.08 -18.66 -7.62
CA ASN A 51 4.77 -19.20 -8.95
C ASN A 51 3.35 -19.77 -9.04
N SER A 52 2.55 -19.66 -7.97
CA SER A 52 1.18 -20.18 -7.94
C SER A 52 0.12 -19.09 -8.01
N LEU A 53 -0.75 -19.16 -9.01
CA LEU A 53 -1.95 -18.32 -9.12
C LEU A 53 -2.91 -18.51 -7.94
N SER A 54 -2.89 -19.67 -7.27
CA SER A 54 -3.74 -19.92 -6.10
C SER A 54 -3.42 -18.97 -4.94
N ARG A 55 -2.13 -18.69 -4.70
CA ARG A 55 -1.68 -17.77 -3.64
C ARG A 55 -2.05 -16.32 -3.95
N VAL A 56 -1.99 -15.95 -5.23
CA VAL A 56 -2.48 -14.64 -5.70
C VAL A 56 -3.97 -14.51 -5.39
N PHE A 57 -4.77 -15.55 -5.68
CA PHE A 57 -6.19 -15.55 -5.40
C PHE A 57 -6.50 -15.47 -3.90
N GLU A 58 -5.76 -16.20 -3.06
CA GLU A 58 -5.87 -16.09 -1.60
C GLU A 58 -5.57 -14.67 -1.10
N ALA A 59 -4.52 -14.03 -1.62
CA ALA A 59 -4.15 -12.66 -1.25
C ALA A 59 -5.25 -11.66 -1.64
N ILE A 60 -5.80 -11.77 -2.86
CA ILE A 60 -6.90 -10.92 -3.32
C ILE A 60 -8.15 -11.16 -2.50
N LYS A 61 -8.44 -12.42 -2.16
CA LYS A 61 -9.56 -12.77 -1.29
C LYS A 61 -9.42 -12.10 0.08
N ALA A 62 -8.22 -12.10 0.67
CA ALA A 62 -7.98 -11.49 1.97
C ALA A 62 -8.23 -9.97 1.96
N ILE A 63 -7.71 -9.24 0.97
CA ILE A 63 -7.93 -7.79 0.90
C ILE A 63 -9.36 -7.41 0.48
N LYS A 64 -10.09 -8.31 -0.21
CA LYS A 64 -11.50 -8.11 -0.55
C LYS A 64 -12.41 -8.08 0.67
N GLU A 65 -12.02 -8.70 1.79
CA GLU A 65 -12.82 -8.68 3.03
C GLU A 65 -12.88 -7.28 3.67
N PHE A 66 -11.97 -6.37 3.30
CA PHE A 66 -12.03 -4.98 3.72
C PHE A 66 -13.12 -4.24 2.92
N SER A 67 -14.27 -3.98 3.56
CA SER A 67 -15.40 -3.28 2.90
C SER A 67 -15.00 -1.90 2.38
N TRP A 68 -14.19 -1.15 3.13
CA TRP A 68 -13.66 0.14 2.74
C TRP A 68 -12.74 0.05 1.52
N PHE A 69 -12.02 -1.06 1.34
CA PHE A 69 -11.17 -1.29 0.18
C PHE A 69 -12.04 -1.45 -1.06
N VAL A 70 -13.04 -2.35 -0.98
CA VAL A 70 -13.99 -2.60 -2.09
C VAL A 70 -14.72 -1.32 -2.50
N ASN A 71 -15.21 -0.54 -1.53
CA ASN A 71 -15.96 0.69 -1.82
C ASN A 71 -15.11 1.84 -2.35
N SER A 72 -13.80 1.77 -2.17
CA SER A 72 -12.85 2.80 -2.62
C SER A 72 -12.06 2.36 -3.84
N LEU A 73 -12.19 1.10 -4.26
CA LEU A 73 -11.41 0.52 -5.35
C LEU A 73 -11.81 1.11 -6.70
N VAL A 74 -10.85 1.68 -7.40
CA VAL A 74 -11.03 2.17 -8.76
C VAL A 74 -10.57 1.12 -9.76
N THR A 75 -9.38 0.55 -9.53
CA THR A 75 -8.82 -0.52 -10.39
C THR A 75 -7.95 -1.46 -9.57
N LEU A 76 -7.95 -2.74 -9.94
CA LEU A 76 -7.00 -3.74 -9.47
C LEU A 76 -6.52 -4.57 -10.66
N HIS A 77 -5.21 -4.68 -10.82
CA HIS A 77 -4.56 -5.44 -11.86
C HIS A 77 -3.56 -6.41 -11.26
N VAL A 78 -3.48 -7.59 -11.85
CA VAL A 78 -2.51 -8.62 -11.51
C VAL A 78 -1.68 -8.90 -12.74
N PHE A 79 -0.36 -8.91 -12.57
CA PHE A 79 0.59 -9.19 -13.63
C PHE A 79 1.34 -10.47 -13.29
N LYS A 80 1.48 -11.36 -14.28
CA LYS A 80 2.53 -12.37 -14.24
C LYS A 80 3.78 -11.72 -14.82
N MET A 81 4.83 -11.64 -14.02
CA MET A 81 6.11 -11.04 -14.41
C MET A 81 7.15 -12.14 -14.58
N ASP A 82 7.96 -12.00 -15.61
CA ASP A 82 9.07 -12.90 -15.88
C ASP A 82 10.34 -12.45 -15.15
N ASP A 83 10.59 -11.14 -15.07
CA ASP A 83 11.75 -10.57 -14.37
C ASP A 83 11.43 -9.18 -13.78
N LEU A 84 12.23 -8.77 -12.78
CA LEU A 84 12.21 -7.43 -12.17
C LEU A 84 13.65 -6.96 -11.97
N SER A 85 14.08 -6.01 -12.81
CA SER A 85 15.42 -5.43 -12.74
C SER A 85 15.38 -4.03 -12.11
N ASP A 86 16.12 -3.81 -11.02
CA ASP A 86 16.29 -2.50 -10.38
C ASP A 86 17.49 -1.76 -11.00
N PHE A 87 17.23 -0.74 -11.82
CA PHE A 87 18.24 0.10 -12.46
C PHE A 87 18.58 1.38 -11.65
N THR A 88 18.09 1.52 -10.42
CA THR A 88 18.22 2.76 -9.63
C THR A 88 19.68 3.16 -9.42
N GLU A 89 20.54 2.22 -9.01
CA GLU A 89 21.97 2.47 -8.77
C GLU A 89 22.69 2.91 -10.06
N TYR A 90 22.34 2.28 -11.20
CA TYR A 90 22.91 2.61 -12.49
C TYR A 90 22.57 4.03 -12.93
N VAL A 91 21.32 4.46 -12.76
CA VAL A 91 20.87 5.81 -13.13
C VAL A 91 21.43 6.87 -12.19
N GLN A 92 21.45 6.60 -10.88
CA GLN A 92 21.90 7.55 -9.88
C GLN A 92 23.43 7.70 -9.83
N ASN A 93 24.18 6.81 -10.47
CA ASN A 93 25.65 6.72 -10.36
C ASN A 93 26.12 6.72 -8.89
N SER A 94 25.30 6.19 -7.98
CA SER A 94 25.54 6.23 -6.55
C SER A 94 24.89 5.05 -5.86
N LYS A 95 25.56 4.54 -4.81
CA LYS A 95 25.00 3.52 -3.93
C LYS A 95 24.04 4.08 -2.89
N GLN A 96 23.94 5.41 -2.79
CA GLN A 96 23.04 6.06 -1.84
C GLN A 96 21.65 6.13 -2.47
N LYS A 97 20.78 5.21 -2.06
CA LYS A 97 19.37 5.29 -2.44
C LYS A 97 18.76 6.54 -1.82
N ILE A 98 18.28 7.45 -2.66
CA ILE A 98 17.35 8.51 -2.24
C ILE A 98 16.16 7.79 -1.59
N LYS A 99 15.91 8.07 -0.31
CA LYS A 99 14.71 7.56 0.34
C LYS A 99 13.54 8.25 -0.36
N MET A 100 12.51 7.48 -0.68
CA MET A 100 11.23 8.09 -0.98
C MET A 100 10.91 8.97 0.24
N ASP A 101 10.59 10.24 0.02
CA ASP A 101 9.82 10.96 1.03
C ASP A 101 8.62 10.04 1.25
N GLU A 102 8.53 9.38 2.41
CA GLU A 102 7.20 8.96 2.87
C GLU A 102 6.44 10.26 2.75
N GLU A 103 5.48 10.37 1.81
CA GLU A 103 4.76 11.62 1.58
C GLU A 103 4.58 12.25 2.96
N ASP A 104 5.20 13.43 3.19
CA ASP A 104 5.08 14.18 4.43
C ASP A 104 3.60 14.56 4.53
N PHE A 105 2.77 13.57 4.88
CA PHE A 105 1.42 13.77 5.33
C PHE A 105 1.67 14.38 6.68
N GLU A 106 1.73 15.71 6.74
CA GLU A 106 1.76 16.44 7.99
C GLU A 106 0.63 15.89 8.85
N THR A 107 0.98 14.96 9.75
CA THR A 107 0.15 14.60 10.86
C THR A 107 0.31 15.79 11.79
N GLU A 108 -0.60 16.77 11.70
CA GLU A 108 -0.89 17.67 12.81
C GLU A 108 -1.48 16.86 14.00
N ILE A 109 -0.77 15.83 14.44
CA ILE A 109 -1.01 15.10 15.68
C ILE A 109 0.12 15.44 16.66
N GLU A 110 0.58 16.69 16.64
CA GLU A 110 1.26 17.33 17.78
C GLU A 110 0.66 18.72 18.04
N ALA A 111 -0.64 18.75 18.32
CA ALA A 111 -1.15 19.74 19.23
C ALA A 111 -2.00 19.00 20.26
N GLY A 112 -1.36 18.58 21.34
CA GLY A 112 -2.01 18.35 22.62
C GLY A 112 -2.67 19.64 23.12
N LYS A 113 -3.73 20.09 22.45
CA LYS A 113 -4.69 21.04 23.01
C LYS A 113 -5.61 20.24 23.92
N THR A 114 -5.14 20.06 25.15
CA THR A 114 -6.05 19.87 26.28
C THR A 114 -6.99 21.07 26.31
N LYS A 115 -8.19 20.93 25.73
CA LYS A 115 -9.32 21.79 26.07
C LYS A 115 -9.62 21.55 27.55
N LYS A 116 -9.08 22.39 28.43
CA LYS A 116 -9.66 22.53 29.77
C LYS A 116 -11.08 23.11 29.60
N PRO A 117 -12.12 22.48 30.16
CA PRO A 117 -13.44 23.08 30.16
C PRO A 117 -13.43 24.28 31.12
N ASN A 118 -13.87 25.44 30.62
CA ASN A 118 -14.24 26.58 31.46
C ASN A 118 -15.46 26.19 32.32
N LYS A 119 -15.24 26.01 33.62
CA LYS A 119 -16.11 26.49 34.71
C LYS A 119 -15.45 26.28 36.06
#